data_AF-A0A1I6SAV8-F1
#
_entry.id   AF-A0A1I6SAV8-F1
#
_cell.length_a   1.000
_cell.length_b   1.000
_cell.length_c   1.000
_cell.angle_alpha   90.00
_cell.angle_beta   90.00
_cell.angle_gamma   90.00
#
_symmetry.space_group_name_H-M   'P 1'
#
loop_
_entity.id
_entity.type
_entity.pdbx_description
1 polymer ?
#
loop_
_entity_poly.entity_id
_entity_poly.type
_entity_poly.pdbx_seq_one_letter_code
_entity_poly.pdbx_strand_id
1 'polypeptide(L)'
;MGETISITLAPDTLRAVRESVEAGEYASVDALLDEAVHALQRQRREDAERLDDIRARIRRSLDDPRPDLSIEEVQEDLDRMFAEARHDTRRA
;
A
#
# COMPACT_ATOMS: atom_id res chain seq x y z
N MET A 1 5.44 -30.13 -8.12
CA MET A 1 6.63 -30.34 -8.99
C MET A 1 7.37 -29.02 -9.02
N GLY A 2 8.62 -29.00 -8.58
CA GLY A 2 9.45 -27.78 -8.59
C GLY A 2 10.37 -27.77 -9.81
N GLU A 3 10.65 -26.57 -10.32
CA GLU A 3 11.66 -26.34 -11.34
C GLU A 3 12.91 -25.76 -10.68
N THR A 4 14.09 -26.28 -11.00
CA THR A 4 15.35 -25.82 -10.40
C THR A 4 15.96 -24.72 -11.25
N ILE A 5 16.23 -23.58 -10.63
CA ILE A 5 16.98 -22.47 -11.22
C ILE A 5 18.27 -22.23 -10.44
N SER A 6 19.35 -21.88 -11.14
CA SER A 6 20.59 -21.44 -10.51
C SER A 6 20.57 -19.92 -10.39
N ILE A 7 20.67 -19.40 -9.17
CA ILE A 7 20.68 -17.97 -8.88
C ILE A 7 21.90 -17.60 -8.04
N THR A 8 22.41 -16.39 -8.28
CA THR A 8 23.47 -15.81 -7.46
C THR A 8 22.87 -14.80 -6.50
N LEU A 9 23.04 -15.04 -5.21
CA LEU A 9 22.65 -14.11 -4.15
C LEU A 9 23.86 -13.31 -3.66
N ALA A 10 23.60 -12.11 -3.13
CA ALA A 10 24.63 -11.37 -2.42
C ALA A 10 25.12 -12.19 -1.21
N PRO A 11 26.42 -12.12 -0.85
CA PRO A 11 26.98 -12.92 0.25
C PRO A 11 26.23 -12.75 1.58
N ASP A 12 25.84 -11.51 1.90
CA ASP A 12 25.10 -11.20 3.12
C ASP A 12 23.70 -11.83 3.14
N THR A 13 22.99 -11.78 2.00
CA THR A 13 21.68 -12.43 1.87
C THR A 13 21.80 -13.94 2.01
N LEU A 14 22.80 -14.56 1.37
CA LEU A 14 23.01 -16.00 1.47
C LEU A 14 23.32 -16.42 2.91
N ARG A 15 24.10 -15.62 3.65
CA ARG A 15 24.36 -15.84 5.07
C ARG A 15 23.07 -15.78 5.90
N ALA A 16 22.28 -14.71 5.75
CA ALA A 16 21.02 -14.56 6.48
C ALA A 16 20.06 -15.74 6.21
N VAL A 17 19.96 -16.17 4.96
CA VAL A 17 19.14 -17.32 4.56
C VAL A 17 19.60 -18.62 5.24
N ARG A 18 20.92 -18.84 5.33
CA ARG A 18 21.47 -20.02 6.02
C ARG A 18 21.23 -19.95 7.52
N GLU A 19 21.44 -18.81 8.14
CA GLU A 19 21.20 -18.60 9.58
C GLU A 19 19.74 -18.89 9.95
N SER A 20 18.76 -18.45 9.15
CA SER A 20 17.34 -18.77 9.37
C SER A 20 17.03 -20.28 9.26
N VAL A 21 17.69 -21.00 8.36
CA VAL A 21 17.53 -22.46 8.25
C VAL A 21 18.21 -23.18 9.42
N GLU A 22 19.41 -22.74 9.81
CA GLU A 22 20.15 -23.28 10.97
C GLU A 22 19.42 -23.03 12.29
N ALA A 23 18.72 -21.90 12.42
CA ALA A 23 17.85 -21.58 13.55
C ALA A 23 16.54 -22.41 13.55
N GLY A 24 16.26 -23.14 12.47
CA GLY A 24 15.06 -23.95 12.32
C GLY A 24 13.79 -23.15 11.99
N GLU A 25 13.91 -21.88 11.58
CA GLU A 25 12.77 -21.06 11.15
C GLU A 25 12.17 -21.59 9.83
N TYR A 26 13.02 -22.19 8.98
CA TYR A 26 12.62 -22.79 7.71
C TYR A 26 13.24 -24.17 7.54
N ALA A 27 12.49 -25.08 6.91
CA ALA A 27 12.94 -26.45 6.65
C ALA A 27 14.06 -26.54 5.60
N SER A 28 14.16 -25.54 4.71
CA SER A 28 15.19 -25.45 3.68
C SER A 28 15.34 -24.03 3.15
N VAL A 29 16.44 -23.79 2.42
CA VAL A 29 16.67 -22.55 1.67
C VAL A 29 15.57 -22.33 0.63
N ASP A 30 15.18 -23.38 -0.08
CA ASP A 30 14.14 -23.30 -1.12
C ASP A 30 12.78 -22.89 -0.52
N ALA A 31 12.44 -23.39 0.67
CA ALA A 31 11.20 -23.02 1.36
C ALA A 31 11.17 -21.54 1.75
N LEU A 32 12.30 -21.01 2.23
CA LEU A 32 12.43 -19.58 2.53
C LEU A 32 12.31 -18.74 1.26
N LEU A 33 12.99 -19.13 0.19
CA LEU A 33 12.96 -18.38 -1.08
C LEU A 33 11.56 -18.39 -1.72
N ASP A 34 10.83 -19.50 -1.63
CA ASP A 34 9.45 -19.58 -2.13
C ASP A 34 8.51 -18.64 -1.37
N GLU A 35 8.60 -18.62 -0.02
CA GLU A 35 7.83 -17.68 0.79
C GLU A 35 8.24 -16.22 0.50
N ALA A 36 9.53 -15.94 0.33
CA ALA A 36 10.00 -14.60 -0.01
C ALA A 36 9.45 -14.11 -1.36
N VAL A 37 9.38 -15.00 -2.37
CA VAL A 37 8.78 -14.70 -3.67
C VAL A 37 7.28 -14.46 -3.53
N HIS A 38 6.57 -15.29 -2.77
CA HIS A 38 5.15 -15.11 -2.51
C HIS A 38 4.85 -13.80 -1.78
N ALA A 39 5.66 -13.44 -0.78
CA ALA A 39 5.56 -12.18 -0.07
C ALA A 39 5.77 -10.98 -1.00
N LEU A 40 6.78 -11.03 -1.87
CA LEU A 40 7.04 -9.99 -2.85
C LEU A 40 5.88 -9.83 -3.85
N GLN A 41 5.30 -10.93 -4.33
CA GLN A 41 4.16 -10.89 -5.24
C GLN A 41 2.91 -10.30 -4.58
N ARG A 42 2.65 -10.63 -3.32
CA ARG A 42 1.57 -10.04 -2.53
C ARG A 42 1.78 -8.53 -2.37
N GLN A 43 2.96 -8.11 -1.93
CA GLN A 43 3.31 -6.70 -1.79
C GLN A 43 3.13 -5.93 -3.11
N ARG A 44 3.58 -6.49 -4.24
CA ARG A 44 3.42 -5.83 -5.56
C ARG A 44 1.96 -5.65 -5.96
N ARG A 45 1.07 -6.58 -5.60
CA ARG A 45 -0.37 -6.43 -5.88
C ARG A 45 -0.97 -5.32 -5.03
N GLU A 46 -0.67 -5.31 -3.74
CA GLU A 46 -1.13 -4.28 -2.80
C GLU A 46 -0.62 -2.88 -3.21
N ASP A 47 0.64 -2.77 -3.61
CA ASP A 47 1.24 -1.52 -4.08
C ASP A 47 0.59 -1.05 -5.40
N ALA A 48 0.27 -1.97 -6.31
CA ALA A 48 -0.42 -1.65 -7.56
C ALA A 48 -1.85 -1.14 -7.30
N GLU A 49 -2.60 -1.82 -6.44
CA GLU A 49 -3.95 -1.41 -6.03
C GLU A 49 -3.93 -0.03 -5.37
N ARG A 50 -2.98 0.21 -4.46
CA ARG A 50 -2.80 1.52 -3.80
C ARG A 50 -2.43 2.61 -4.80
N LEU A 51 -1.55 2.31 -5.75
CA LEU A 51 -1.14 3.26 -6.78
C LEU A 51 -2.31 3.61 -7.72
N ASP A 52 -3.16 2.64 -8.03
CA ASP A 52 -4.33 2.86 -8.87
C ASP A 52 -5.41 3.69 -8.15
N ASP A 53 -5.62 3.50 -6.83
CA ASP A 53 -6.48 4.39 -6.03
C ASP A 53 -5.97 5.84 -6.06
N ILE A 54 -4.66 6.04 -5.85
CA ILE A 54 -4.05 7.37 -5.90
C ILE A 54 -4.23 8.00 -7.28
N ARG A 55 -3.97 7.26 -8.36
CA ARG A 55 -4.15 7.73 -9.74
C ARG A 55 -5.61 8.09 -10.03
N ALA A 56 -6.56 7.28 -9.56
CA ALA A 56 -7.98 7.54 -9.72
C ALA A 56 -8.41 8.83 -9.00
N ARG A 57 -7.92 9.05 -7.77
CA ARG A 57 -8.16 10.28 -7.00
C ARG A 57 -7.58 11.52 -7.68
N ILE A 58 -6.36 11.44 -8.19
CA ILE A 58 -5.73 12.53 -8.95
C ILE A 58 -6.55 12.83 -10.19
N ARG A 59 -6.92 11.81 -10.97
CA ARG A 59 -7.69 11.99 -12.19
C ARG A 59 -9.05 12.61 -11.92
N ARG A 60 -9.76 12.15 -10.88
CA ARG A 60 -11.01 12.76 -10.44
C ARG A 60 -10.85 14.24 -10.11
N SER A 61 -9.73 14.64 -9.50
CA SER A 61 -9.44 16.04 -9.17
C SER A 61 -9.13 16.88 -10.41
N LEU A 62 -8.43 16.32 -11.40
CA LEU A 62 -8.10 17.00 -12.66
C LEU A 62 -9.30 17.14 -13.58
N ASP A 63 -10.17 16.12 -13.58
CA ASP A 63 -11.39 16.08 -14.39
C ASP A 63 -12.58 16.78 -13.67
N ASP A 64 -12.36 17.40 -12.50
CA ASP A 64 -13.41 18.11 -11.76
C ASP A 64 -13.77 19.42 -12.47
N PRO A 65 -15.02 19.61 -12.94
CA PRO A 65 -15.41 20.81 -13.66
C PRO A 65 -15.70 22.01 -12.74
N ARG A 66 -15.62 21.84 -11.42
CA ARG A 66 -15.89 22.92 -10.46
C ARG A 66 -14.78 23.99 -10.54
N PRO A 67 -15.12 25.27 -10.34
CA PRO A 67 -14.15 26.35 -10.38
C PRO A 67 -13.16 26.25 -9.22
N ASP A 68 -11.97 26.82 -9.41
CA ASP A 68 -11.02 27.03 -8.33
C ASP A 68 -11.64 27.94 -7.26
N LEU A 69 -11.45 27.57 -5.99
CA LEU A 69 -11.91 28.33 -4.84
C LEU A 69 -10.73 28.98 -4.13
N SER A 70 -10.93 30.19 -3.62
CA SER A 70 -10.02 30.83 -2.67
C SER A 70 -10.05 30.12 -1.32
N ILE A 71 -9.01 30.35 -0.51
CA ILE A 71 -8.94 29.76 0.84
C ILE A 71 -10.10 30.28 1.71
N GLU A 72 -10.48 31.54 1.54
CA GLU A 72 -11.58 32.19 2.25
C GLU A 72 -12.93 31.52 1.90
N GLU A 73 -13.20 31.29 0.62
CA GLU A 73 -14.42 30.58 0.18
C GLU A 73 -14.48 29.14 0.71
N VAL A 74 -13.34 28.45 0.75
CA VAL A 74 -13.25 27.09 1.33
C VAL A 74 -13.54 27.12 2.84
N GLN A 75 -13.01 28.11 3.57
CA GLN A 75 -13.25 28.25 5.01
C GLN A 75 -14.74 28.50 5.31
N GLU A 76 -15.38 29.40 4.56
CA GLU A 76 -16.81 29.68 4.72
C GLU A 76 -17.68 28.45 4.45
N ASP A 77 -17.36 27.67 3.41
CA ASP A 77 -18.10 26.45 3.08
C ASP A 77 -17.94 25.37 4.16
N LEU A 78 -16.72 25.20 4.69
CA LEU A 78 -16.44 24.26 5.77
C LEU A 78 -17.16 24.67 7.07
N ASP A 79 -17.14 25.95 7.44
CA ASP A 79 -17.83 26.45 8.64
C ASP A 79 -19.35 26.22 8.54
N ARG A 80 -19.94 26.43 7.36
CA ARG A 80 -21.33 26.10 7.09
C ARG A 80 -21.59 24.60 7.26
N MET A 81 -20.77 23.74 6.63
CA MET A 81 -20.92 22.29 6.73
C MET A 81 -20.83 21.80 8.18
N PHE A 82 -19.92 22.33 8.98
CA PHE A 82 -19.78 21.97 10.40
C PHE A 82 -20.95 22.47 11.26
N ALA A 83 -21.51 23.65 10.95
CA ALA A 83 -22.68 24.17 11.64
C ALA A 83 -23.92 23.28 11.41
N GLU A 84 -24.12 22.83 10.17
CA GLU A 84 -25.21 21.93 9.78
C GLU A 84 -25.08 20.56 10.49
N ALA A 85 -23.90 19.95 10.45
CA ALA A 85 -23.67 18.66 11.12
C ALA A 85 -23.92 18.72 12.64
N ARG A 86 -23.55 19.83 13.30
CA ARG A 86 -23.83 20.06 14.73
C ARG A 86 -25.32 20.24 15.03
N HIS A 87 -26.08 20.81 14.11
CA HIS A 87 -27.52 20.97 14.28
C HIS A 87 -28.23 19.61 14.16
N ASP A 88 -27.83 18.77 13.20
CA ASP A 88 -28.43 17.45 12.99
C ASP A 88 -28.11 16.49 14.14
N THR A 89 -26.90 16.55 14.69
CA THR A 89 -26.52 15.75 15.87
C THR A 89 -27.28 16.15 17.13
N ARG A 90 -27.77 17.39 17.24
CA ARG A 90 -28.64 17.84 18.35
C ARG A 90 -30.12 17.53 18.14
N ARG A 91 -30.52 17.20 16.91
CA ARG A 91 -31.91 16.86 16.54
C ARG A 91 -32.20 15.36 16.65
N ALA A 92 -31.16 14.52 16.63
CA ALA A 92 -31.20 13.07 16.85
C ALA A 92 -31.13 12.72 18.35
#